data_AF-A0A857J4Y8-F1
#
_entry.id   AF-A0A857J4Y8-F1
#
_cell.length_a   1.000
_cell.length_b   1.000
_cell.length_c   1.000
_cell.angle_alpha   90.00
_cell.angle_beta   90.00
_cell.angle_gamma   90.00
#
_symmetry.space_group_name_H-M   'P 1'
#
loop_
_entity.id
_entity.type
_entity.pdbx_description
1 polymer ?
#
loop_
_entity_poly.entity_id
_entity_poly.type
_entity_poly.pdbx_seq_one_letter_code
_entity_poly.pdbx_strand_id
1 'polypeptide(L)' 'MVLFQRTCLVMGSYRKAERWFEANHPLLGASPKHAQSSPAKAQQLGALVEALAKGWPI' A
#
# COMPACT_ATOMS: atom_id res chain seq x y z
N MET A 1 -0.66 -7.34 -8.19
CA MET A 1 0.78 -7.50 -8.55
C MET A 1 1.48 -6.15 -8.79
N VAL A 2 0.98 -5.27 -9.67
CA VAL A 2 1.61 -3.96 -9.98
C VAL A 2 1.71 -3.00 -8.78
N LEU A 3 0.69 -2.97 -7.92
CA LEU A 3 0.63 -2.11 -6.73
C LEU A 3 1.73 -2.42 -5.69
N PHE A 4 2.02 -3.72 -5.50
CA PHE A 4 3.06 -4.16 -4.58
C PHE A 4 4.46 -3.78 -5.10
N GLN A 5 4.71 -3.91 -6.40
CA GLN A 5 5.97 -3.47 -7.02
C GLN A 5 6.22 -1.98 -6.80
N ARG A 6 5.20 -1.12 -6.99
CA ARG A 6 5.30 0.31 -6.68
C ARG A 6 5.59 0.57 -5.21
N THR A 7 4.93 -0.16 -4.31
CA THR A 7 5.17 -0.02 -2.87
C THR A 7 6.61 -0.38 -2.49
N CYS A 8 7.17 -1.43 -3.10
CA CYS A 8 8.58 -1.81 -2.93
C CYS A 8 9.54 -0.70 -3.38
N LEU A 9 9.24 -0.02 -4.50
CA LEU A 9 10.06 1.09 -4.99
C LEU A 9 10.01 2.29 -4.04
N VAL A 10 8.81 2.64 -3.56
CA VAL A 10 8.62 3.77 -2.63
C VAL A 10 9.33 3.54 -1.30
N MET A 11 9.29 2.32 -0.76
CA MET A 11 9.93 2.00 0.51
C MET A 11 11.42 1.64 0.39
N GLY A 12 11.93 1.45 -0.83
CA GLY A 12 13.31 1.05 -1.11
C GLY A 12 13.72 -0.30 -0.51
N SER A 13 12.75 -1.09 -0.01
CA SER A 13 13.01 -2.35 0.67
C SER A 13 11.81 -3.27 0.57
N TYR A 14 12.03 -4.43 -0.02
CA TYR A 14 11.03 -5.49 -0.12
C TYR A 14 10.46 -5.86 1.26
N ARG A 15 11.32 -6.04 2.25
CA ARG A 15 10.93 -6.45 3.61
C ARG A 15 10.06 -5.40 4.31
N LYS A 16 10.34 -4.11 4.09
CA LYS A 16 9.51 -3.02 4.63
C LYS A 16 8.16 -2.97 3.92
N ALA A 17 8.17 -3.07 2.58
CA ALA A 17 6.97 -3.08 1.77
C ALA A 17 6.06 -4.26 2.14
N GLU A 18 6.61 -5.46 2.28
CA GLU A 18 5.87 -6.66 2.73
C GLU A 18 5.24 -6.46 4.11
N ARG A 19 6.02 -6.04 5.11
CA ARG A 19 5.50 -5.78 6.47
C ARG A 19 4.38 -4.74 6.45
N TRP A 20 4.54 -3.67 5.69
CA TRP A 20 3.49 -2.65 5.55
C TRP A 20 2.26 -3.21 4.81
N PHE A 21 2.45 -4.07 3.81
CA PHE A 21 1.36 -4.67 3.04
C PHE A 21 0.54 -5.68 3.85
N GLU A 22 1.17 -6.34 4.82
CA GLU A 22 0.51 -7.28 5.72
C GLU A 22 -0.08 -6.62 6.97
N ALA A 23 0.46 -5.46 7.37
CA ALA A 23 -0.08 -4.67 8.48
C ALA A 23 -1.47 -4.10 8.16
N ASN A 24 -2.35 -4.06 9.15
CA ASN A 24 -3.63 -3.37 9.02
C ASN A 24 -3.40 -1.86 8.91
N HIS A 25 -3.98 -1.26 7.86
CA HIS A 25 -3.89 0.18 7.65
C HIS A 25 -5.19 0.86 8.07
N PRO A 26 -5.16 1.88 8.95
CA PRO A 26 -6.36 2.52 9.49
C PRO A 26 -7.25 3.11 8.38
N LEU A 27 -6.64 3.71 7.35
CA LEU A 27 -7.38 4.27 6.20
C LEU A 27 -8.04 3.22 5.29
N LEU A 28 -7.59 1.96 5.31
CA LEU A 28 -8.17 0.87 4.51
C LEU A 28 -9.13 -0.01 5.33
N GLY A 29 -9.11 0.13 6.66
CA GLY A 29 -9.81 -0.73 7.62
C GLY A 29 -9.40 -2.20 7.53
N ALA A 30 -8.28 -2.50 6.87
CA ALA A 30 -7.75 -3.83 6.58
C ALA A 30 -6.29 -3.70 6.12
N SER A 31 -5.60 -4.83 5.95
CA SER A 31 -4.27 -4.81 5.35
C SER A 31 -4.34 -4.51 3.85
N PRO A 32 -3.35 -3.80 3.27
CA PRO A 32 -3.22 -3.61 1.83
C PRO A 32 -3.37 -4.90 1.03
N LYS A 33 -2.87 -6.02 1.57
CA LYS A 33 -3.01 -7.38 1.01
C LYS A 33 -4.48 -7.85 0.87
N HIS A 34 -5.35 -7.44 1.79
CA HIS A 34 -6.80 -7.67 1.70
C HIS A 34 -7.53 -6.55 0.97
N ALA A 35 -7.00 -5.34 0.95
CA ALA A 35 -7.62 -4.21 0.23
C ALA A 35 -7.57 -4.42 -1.29
N GLN A 36 -6.52 -5.05 -1.81
CA GLN A 36 -6.35 -5.31 -3.25
C GLN A 36 -7.38 -6.29 -3.86
N SER A 37 -8.10 -7.08 -3.06
CA SER A 37 -9.18 -7.96 -3.54
C SER A 37 -10.53 -7.26 -3.66
N SER A 38 -10.67 -6.01 -3.19
CA SER A 38 -11.87 -5.20 -3.38
C SER A 38 -11.58 -4.05 -4.37
N PRO A 39 -12.33 -3.90 -5.47
CA PRO A 39 -12.07 -2.85 -6.46
C PRO A 39 -12.07 -1.44 -5.86
N ALA A 40 -12.99 -1.16 -4.93
CA ALA A 40 -13.07 0.14 -4.26
C ALA A 40 -11.85 0.41 -3.37
N LYS A 41 -11.40 -0.59 -2.60
CA LYS A 41 -10.23 -0.46 -1.72
C LYS A 41 -8.91 -0.49 -2.49
N ALA A 42 -8.86 -1.14 -3.64
CA ALA A 42 -7.69 -1.16 -4.52
C ALA A 42 -7.38 0.25 -5.07
N GLN A 43 -8.42 1.04 -5.41
CA GLN A 43 -8.25 2.46 -5.77
C GLN A 43 -7.69 3.27 -4.59
N GLN A 44 -8.24 3.10 -3.38
CA GLN A 44 -7.73 3.78 -2.18
C GLN A 44 -6.27 3.40 -1.89
N LEU A 45 -5.92 2.13 -2.00
CA LEU A 45 -4.55 1.65 -1.86
C LEU A 45 -3.62 2.28 -2.91
N GLY A 46 -4.07 2.43 -4.15
CA GLY A 46 -3.34 3.13 -5.22
C GLY A 46 -3.01 4.57 -4.85
N ALA A 47 -4.01 5.33 -4.42
CA ALA A 47 -3.83 6.71 -3.99
C ALA A 47 -2.88 6.83 -2.79
N LEU A 48 -2.93 5.86 -1.88
CA LEU A 48 -2.13 5.84 -0.66
C LEU A 48 -0.65 5.53 -0.96
N VAL A 49 -0.39 4.57 -1.85
CA VAL A 49 0.97 4.29 -2.35
C VAL A 49 1.53 5.49 -3.13
N GLU A 50 0.70 6.20 -3.89
CA GLU A 50 1.09 7.42 -4.59
C GLU A 50 1.40 8.57 -3.63
N ALA A 51 0.62 8.72 -2.55
CA ALA A 51 0.89 9.69 -1.50
C ALA A 51 2.22 9.39 -0.77
N LEU A 52 2.50 8.11 -0.47
CA LEU A 52 3.79 7.70 0.07
C LEU A 52 4.94 8.02 -0.90
N ALA A 53 4.73 7.80 -2.21
CA ALA A 53 5.73 8.14 -3.23
C ALA A 53 6.02 9.64 -3.30
N LYS A 54 5.04 10.48 -3.00
CA LYS A 54 5.16 11.95 -2.94
C LYS A 54 5.72 12.45 -1.60
N GLY A 55 6.06 11.56 -0.67
CA GLY A 55 6.60 11.92 0.65
C GLY A 55 5.56 12.48 1.62
N TRP A 56 4.27 12.25 1.37
CA TRP A 56 3.23 12.64 2.32
C TRP A 56 3.30 11.75 3.58
N PRO A 57 3.21 12.32 4.79
CA PRO A 57 3.13 11.53 6.01
C PRO A 57 1.75 10.85 6.08
N ILE A 58 1.74 9.51 6.11
CA ILE A 58 0.52 8.66 6.21
C ILE A 58 0.65 7.73 7.40
#